data_AF-A0A1I7E0T0-F1
#
_entry.id   AF-A0A1I7E0T0-F1
#
_cell.length_a   1.000
_cell.length_b   1.000
_cell.length_c   1.000
_cell.angle_alpha   90.00
_cell.angle_beta   90.00
_cell.angle_gamma   90.00
#
_symmetry.space_group_name_H-M   'P 1'
#
loop_
_entity.id
_entity.type
_entity.pdbx_description
1 polymer ?
#
loop_
_entity_poly.entity_id
_entity_poly.type
_entity_poly.pdbx_seq_one_letter_code
_entity_poly.pdbx_strand_id
1 'polypeptide(L)'
;MPVGVLAFALFSCGGNSEKVNEPFNFAFEITDSVQVDFLGEMMLMGYDGKENNYLLATDEFDEYLEVNESGEIVTHKKLTPDGIDAVASVLGFGYLEGDVTVLSETGKYMQFRDAEKVGEITVPYDFQPYTFYPKLGVFNYDGKTYYPKPLPSSSNLSPGGGEFYQALYRSPIIEGQNLATEDTINTVKLPETSALLDGQMHGMLFPIYTQTGDLLLLSDWIEPKIYVYKNGGNGFDYEKTVEIAIPDWVSYLPSSSEDPGQFYQQNSNQKSGNLVEILVSDDYYIAVYTKGIPEGKAPEQTSDGNAFRLAVQKINPYFAAIFDKEFNQLASNIPFPASSNRPMVVNKDGEFVVSKIAGLSETEDDGLVMYKLRLNDN
;
A
#
# COMPACT_ATOMS: atom_id res chain seq x y z
N MET A 1 -45.66 -11.51 75.17
CA MET A 1 -45.11 -12.06 73.92
C MET A 1 -46.03 -11.67 72.78
N PRO A 2 -45.59 -10.73 71.94
CA PRO A 2 -45.91 -10.75 70.53
C PRO A 2 -44.65 -10.66 69.66
N VAL A 3 -44.79 -11.30 68.51
CA VAL A 3 -43.84 -11.43 67.41
C VAL A 3 -43.64 -10.06 66.74
N GLY A 4 -42.38 -9.64 66.56
CA GLY A 4 -41.99 -8.43 65.85
C GLY A 4 -41.14 -8.80 64.63
N VAL A 5 -41.66 -8.40 63.48
CA VAL A 5 -41.33 -8.82 62.11
C VAL A 5 -39.91 -8.44 61.67
N LEU A 6 -39.21 -9.40 61.06
CA LEU A 6 -37.91 -9.23 60.41
C LEU A 6 -38.13 -8.60 59.02
N ALA A 7 -37.75 -7.33 58.85
CA ALA A 7 -37.77 -6.66 57.56
C ALA A 7 -36.54 -7.08 56.73
N PHE A 8 -36.78 -7.85 55.66
CA PHE A 8 -35.78 -8.11 54.62
C PHE A 8 -35.63 -6.86 53.75
N ALA A 9 -34.51 -6.16 53.88
CA ALA A 9 -34.07 -5.16 52.92
C ALA A 9 -33.48 -5.88 51.70
N LEU A 10 -34.23 -5.89 50.59
CA LEU A 10 -33.73 -6.29 49.28
C LEU A 10 -32.88 -5.15 48.72
N PHE A 11 -31.56 -5.31 48.74
CA PHE A 11 -30.66 -4.51 47.92
C PHE A 11 -30.84 -4.95 46.45
N SER A 12 -31.52 -4.12 45.67
CA SER A 12 -31.57 -4.24 44.22
C SER A 12 -30.22 -3.79 43.66
N CYS A 13 -29.43 -4.75 43.20
CA CYS A 13 -28.19 -4.55 42.45
C CYS A 13 -28.48 -3.78 41.15
N GLY A 14 -27.58 -2.84 40.85
CA GLY A 14 -27.63 -1.99 39.67
C GLY A 14 -27.65 -2.78 38.37
N GLY A 15 -28.55 -2.39 37.48
CA GLY A 15 -28.44 -2.73 36.07
C GLY A 15 -27.23 -1.98 35.50
N ASN A 16 -26.16 -2.71 35.23
CA ASN A 16 -25.24 -2.31 34.17
C ASN A 16 -26.06 -2.30 32.89
N SER A 17 -26.50 -1.12 32.46
CA SER A 17 -26.85 -0.92 31.07
C SER A 17 -25.57 -1.17 30.28
N GLU A 18 -25.48 -2.32 29.63
CA GLU A 18 -24.60 -2.49 28.49
C GLU A 18 -24.84 -1.27 27.59
N LYS A 19 -23.85 -0.41 27.47
CA LYS A 19 -23.81 0.54 26.37
C LYS A 19 -23.78 -0.34 25.12
N VAL A 20 -24.94 -0.48 24.49
CA VAL A 20 -24.99 -0.89 23.09
C VAL A 20 -24.19 0.19 22.37
N ASN A 21 -22.92 -0.10 22.08
CA ASN A 21 -22.12 0.76 21.22
C ASN A 21 -22.88 0.82 19.89
N GLU A 22 -23.45 1.99 19.59
CA GLU A 22 -23.95 2.24 18.25
C GLU A 22 -22.80 2.01 17.26
N PRO A 23 -23.05 1.36 16.11
CA PRO A 23 -22.00 1.12 15.14
C PRO A 23 -21.45 2.46 14.66
N PHE A 24 -20.13 2.65 14.74
CA PHE A 24 -19.45 3.82 14.19
C PHE A 24 -19.79 3.98 12.72
N ASN A 25 -20.28 5.16 12.32
CA ASN A 25 -20.60 5.43 10.93
C ASN A 25 -19.46 6.22 10.27
N PHE A 26 -18.54 5.48 9.65
CA PHE A 26 -17.40 6.06 8.95
C PHE A 26 -17.74 6.47 7.51
N ALA A 27 -17.24 7.63 7.08
CA ALA A 27 -17.31 8.06 5.68
C ALA A 27 -16.11 8.92 5.29
N PHE A 28 -15.63 8.78 4.05
CA PHE A 28 -14.70 9.73 3.45
C PHE A 28 -15.46 10.88 2.79
N GLU A 29 -15.21 12.10 3.22
CA GLU A 29 -15.77 13.31 2.63
C GLU A 29 -14.67 14.11 1.92
N ILE A 30 -14.95 14.56 0.70
CA ILE A 30 -14.08 15.50 -0.01
C ILE A 30 -14.21 16.85 0.68
N THR A 31 -13.12 17.33 1.28
CA THR A 31 -13.08 18.63 1.96
C THR A 31 -12.54 19.74 1.09
N ASP A 32 -11.66 19.39 0.15
CA ASP A 32 -10.98 20.32 -0.75
C ASP A 32 -10.42 19.55 -1.97
N SER A 33 -9.99 20.29 -2.99
CA SER A 33 -9.35 19.73 -4.19
C SER A 33 -8.19 20.60 -4.64
N VAL A 34 -7.09 19.97 -5.02
CA VAL A 34 -5.93 20.63 -5.61
C VAL A 34 -5.93 20.39 -7.11
N GLN A 35 -5.95 21.47 -7.90
CA GLN A 35 -5.83 21.40 -9.35
C GLN A 35 -4.39 21.70 -9.76
N VAL A 36 -3.82 20.87 -10.64
CA VAL A 36 -2.48 21.03 -11.19
C VAL A 36 -2.60 21.31 -12.67
N ASP A 37 -1.97 22.39 -13.13
CA ASP A 37 -1.92 22.77 -14.54
C ASP A 37 -0.93 21.87 -15.30
N PHE A 38 -1.36 20.64 -15.58
CA PHE A 38 -0.60 19.65 -16.32
C PHE A 38 -1.53 18.85 -17.25
N LEU A 39 -1.08 18.67 -18.50
CA LEU A 39 -1.79 17.87 -19.50
C LEU A 39 -1.28 16.43 -19.50
N GLY A 40 -2.09 15.52 -18.96
CA GLY A 40 -1.81 14.08 -18.92
C GLY A 40 -2.53 13.41 -17.76
N GLU A 41 -2.33 12.11 -17.57
CA GLU A 41 -2.71 11.41 -16.34
C GLU A 41 -1.46 11.17 -15.49
N MET A 42 -1.55 11.48 -14.20
CA MET A 42 -0.51 11.22 -13.22
C MET A 42 -1.13 10.57 -11.97
N MET A 43 -0.40 9.62 -11.39
CA MET A 43 -0.74 8.93 -10.15
C MET A 43 0.03 9.53 -8.99
N LEU A 44 -0.63 9.64 -7.84
CA LEU A 44 0.00 10.05 -6.59
C LEU A 44 0.86 8.92 -6.04
N MET A 45 2.14 9.19 -5.83
CA MET A 45 3.14 8.20 -5.40
C MET A 45 3.59 8.39 -3.96
N GLY A 46 3.55 9.63 -3.45
CA GLY A 46 4.10 9.96 -2.14
C GLY A 46 3.81 11.39 -1.69
N TYR A 47 4.16 11.67 -0.45
CA TYR A 47 4.04 12.99 0.17
C TYR A 47 5.26 13.25 1.05
N ASP A 48 5.87 14.41 0.90
CA ASP A 48 6.89 14.93 1.81
C ASP A 48 6.25 15.90 2.81
N GLY A 49 6.17 15.49 4.08
CA GLY A 49 5.59 16.30 5.15
C GLY A 49 6.42 17.51 5.54
N LYS A 50 7.72 17.54 5.19
CA LYS A 50 8.61 18.65 5.54
C LYS A 50 8.42 19.84 4.60
N GLU A 51 8.53 19.61 3.30
CA GLU A 51 8.35 20.66 2.29
C GLU A 51 6.89 20.78 1.81
N ASN A 52 6.00 19.88 2.26
CA ASN A 52 4.57 19.84 1.95
C ASN A 52 4.28 19.66 0.45
N ASN A 53 5.03 18.74 -0.16
CA ASN A 53 4.95 18.43 -1.59
C ASN A 53 4.37 17.03 -1.81
N TYR A 54 3.57 16.90 -2.86
CA TYR A 54 3.07 15.64 -3.39
C TYR A 54 3.94 15.19 -4.55
N LEU A 55 4.29 13.91 -4.58
CA LEU A 55 4.98 13.28 -5.70
C LEU A 55 3.96 12.61 -6.61
N LEU A 56 3.92 13.03 -7.87
CA LEU A 56 3.07 12.48 -8.91
C LEU A 56 3.95 11.82 -9.98
N ALA A 57 3.50 10.70 -10.58
CA ALA A 57 4.21 10.05 -11.69
C ALA A 57 3.25 9.48 -12.73
N THR A 58 3.72 9.35 -13.97
CA THR A 58 3.00 8.69 -15.06
C THR A 58 2.83 7.19 -14.82
N ASP A 59 1.85 6.55 -15.47
CA ASP A 59 1.64 5.09 -15.41
C ASP A 59 2.88 4.26 -15.85
N GLU A 60 3.71 4.80 -16.75
CA GLU A 60 4.93 4.15 -17.23
C GLU A 60 6.17 4.44 -16.36
N PHE A 61 6.02 5.25 -15.31
CA PHE A 61 7.09 5.67 -14.42
C PHE A 61 8.31 6.34 -15.10
N ASP A 62 8.15 6.94 -16.28
CA ASP A 62 9.22 7.63 -17.00
C ASP A 62 9.27 9.14 -16.71
N GLU A 63 8.27 9.68 -16.00
CA GLU A 63 8.16 11.09 -15.67
C GLU A 63 7.50 11.29 -14.29
N TYR A 64 7.99 12.28 -13.55
CA TYR A 64 7.40 12.70 -12.27
C TYR A 64 7.30 14.22 -12.12
N LEU A 65 6.36 14.63 -11.27
CA LEU A 65 6.16 15.99 -10.81
C LEU A 65 6.24 16.03 -9.28
N GLU A 66 6.82 17.08 -8.74
CA GLU A 66 6.57 17.48 -7.35
C GLU A 66 5.64 18.69 -7.36
N VAL A 67 4.57 18.61 -6.58
CA VAL A 67 3.51 19.61 -6.58
C VAL A 67 3.24 20.05 -5.15
N ASN A 68 3.21 21.35 -4.89
CA ASN A 68 2.93 21.85 -3.55
C ASN A 68 1.42 21.79 -3.21
N GLU A 69 1.06 22.16 -1.98
CA GLU A 69 -0.33 22.11 -1.51
C GLU A 69 -1.33 22.98 -2.29
N SER A 70 -0.84 23.96 -3.04
CA SER A 70 -1.65 24.86 -3.87
C SER A 70 -1.82 24.39 -5.31
N GLY A 71 -1.13 23.31 -5.71
CA GLY A 71 -1.18 22.76 -7.06
C GLY A 71 -0.12 23.31 -8.00
N GLU A 72 0.83 24.11 -7.49
CA GLU A 72 1.97 24.57 -8.29
C GLU A 72 3.01 23.47 -8.43
N ILE A 73 3.44 23.23 -9.67
CA ILE A 73 4.52 22.31 -10.01
C ILE A 73 5.84 22.96 -9.59
N VAL A 74 6.47 22.44 -8.56
CA VAL A 74 7.78 22.93 -8.07
C VAL A 74 8.95 22.21 -8.75
N THR A 75 8.76 20.93 -9.10
CA THR A 75 9.73 20.12 -9.85
C THR A 75 9.02 19.36 -10.95
N HIS A 76 9.66 19.27 -12.12
CA HIS A 76 9.24 18.41 -13.21
C HIS A 76 10.47 17.72 -13.81
N LYS A 77 10.47 16.38 -13.83
CA LYS A 77 11.57 15.60 -14.40
C LYS A 77 11.04 14.44 -15.23
N LYS A 78 11.45 14.40 -16.49
CA LYS A 78 11.42 13.20 -17.32
C LYS A 78 12.73 12.43 -17.16
N LEU A 79 12.63 11.16 -16.81
CA LEU A 79 13.76 10.25 -16.68
C LEU A 79 14.22 9.76 -18.06
N THR A 80 15.53 9.60 -18.24
CA THR A 80 16.11 9.17 -19.51
C THR A 80 17.05 7.99 -19.32
N PRO A 81 17.09 7.02 -20.25
CA PRO A 81 18.04 5.91 -20.19
C PRO A 81 19.47 6.33 -20.53
N ASP A 82 19.66 7.57 -21.01
CA ASP A 82 20.94 8.13 -21.42
C ASP A 82 21.41 9.21 -20.44
N GLY A 83 22.74 9.40 -20.36
CA GLY A 83 23.37 10.47 -19.58
C GLY A 83 23.98 10.01 -18.25
N ILE A 84 24.47 10.97 -17.46
CA ILE A 84 25.13 10.71 -16.18
C ILE A 84 24.15 10.30 -15.07
N ASP A 85 22.89 10.70 -15.22
CA ASP A 85 21.78 10.42 -14.30
C ASP A 85 20.78 9.45 -14.93
N ALA A 86 21.28 8.56 -15.78
CA ALA A 86 20.46 7.62 -16.54
C ALA A 86 19.64 6.70 -15.63
N VAL A 87 18.35 6.63 -15.90
CA VAL A 87 17.40 5.68 -15.33
C VAL A 87 16.71 4.97 -16.49
N ALA A 88 17.08 3.71 -16.72
CA ALA A 88 16.61 2.95 -17.89
C ALA A 88 15.17 2.46 -17.74
N SER A 89 14.83 1.97 -16.56
CA SER A 89 13.48 1.56 -16.18
C SER A 89 13.30 1.76 -14.68
N VAL A 90 12.11 2.22 -14.29
CA VAL A 90 11.76 2.51 -12.91
C VAL A 90 10.91 1.38 -12.35
N LEU A 91 11.33 0.85 -11.21
CA LEU A 91 10.58 -0.15 -10.46
C LEU A 91 9.68 0.49 -9.41
N GLY A 92 9.95 1.71 -8.96
CA GLY A 92 9.07 2.42 -8.03
C GLY A 92 9.60 3.79 -7.65
N PHE A 93 8.70 4.61 -7.12
CA PHE A 93 8.95 5.97 -6.62
C PHE A 93 8.58 6.11 -5.15
N GLY A 94 9.24 7.04 -4.47
CA GLY A 94 8.86 7.51 -3.14
C GLY A 94 9.75 8.66 -2.69
N TYR A 95 9.50 9.19 -1.50
CA TYR A 95 10.39 10.13 -0.84
C TYR A 95 11.30 9.42 0.16
N LEU A 96 12.52 9.93 0.33
CA LEU A 96 13.38 9.65 1.48
C LEU A 96 14.01 10.96 1.94
N GLU A 97 13.67 11.41 3.15
CA GLU A 97 14.21 12.66 3.74
C GLU A 97 14.03 13.90 2.85
N GLY A 98 12.93 13.97 2.10
CA GLY A 98 12.60 15.06 1.17
C GLY A 98 13.16 14.88 -0.24
N ASP A 99 14.01 13.89 -0.49
CA ASP A 99 14.53 13.61 -1.84
C ASP A 99 13.66 12.56 -2.55
N VAL A 100 13.36 12.80 -3.83
CA VAL A 100 12.67 11.81 -4.67
C VAL A 100 13.61 10.63 -4.90
N THR A 101 13.20 9.47 -4.41
CA THR A 101 13.95 8.22 -4.50
C THR A 101 13.32 7.31 -5.55
N VAL A 102 14.15 6.84 -6.47
CA VAL A 102 13.77 6.01 -7.61
C VAL A 102 14.54 4.70 -7.54
N LEU A 103 13.85 3.57 -7.50
CA LEU A 103 14.50 2.28 -7.71
C LEU A 103 14.63 2.03 -9.21
N SER A 104 15.86 2.05 -9.71
CA SER A 104 16.19 1.71 -11.09
C SER A 104 16.44 0.22 -11.24
N GLU A 105 16.09 -0.35 -12.40
CA GLU A 105 16.45 -1.74 -12.75
C GLU A 105 17.96 -2.01 -12.74
N THR A 106 18.77 -0.95 -12.84
CA THR A 106 20.24 -1.02 -12.89
C THR A 106 20.92 -1.24 -11.53
N GLY A 107 20.17 -1.53 -10.48
CA GLY A 107 20.75 -1.95 -9.20
C GLY A 107 20.74 -0.90 -8.08
N LYS A 108 20.13 0.28 -8.30
CA LYS A 108 20.33 1.45 -7.43
C LYS A 108 19.04 2.15 -7.06
N TYR A 109 19.00 2.64 -5.83
CA TYR A 109 18.04 3.64 -5.38
C TYR A 109 18.66 5.01 -5.62
N MET A 110 18.26 5.69 -6.69
CA MET A 110 18.79 7.00 -7.06
C MET A 110 17.97 8.09 -6.39
N GLN A 111 18.64 9.09 -5.81
CA GLN A 111 17.98 10.19 -5.11
C GLN A 111 18.12 11.50 -5.89
N PHE A 112 17.00 12.21 -6.02
CA PHE A 112 16.91 13.46 -6.76
C PHE A 112 16.35 14.57 -5.88
N ARG A 113 16.92 15.77 -6.04
CA ARG A 113 16.42 17.03 -5.46
C ARG A 113 16.44 18.09 -6.54
N ASP A 114 15.36 18.85 -6.69
CA ASP A 114 15.23 19.87 -7.72
C ASP A 114 15.54 19.32 -9.14
N ALA A 115 15.10 18.10 -9.41
CA ALA A 115 15.39 17.31 -10.61
C ALA A 115 16.88 16.96 -10.87
N GLU A 116 17.81 17.24 -9.95
CA GLU A 116 19.23 16.84 -10.06
C GLU A 116 19.53 15.63 -9.16
N LYS A 117 20.41 14.73 -9.62
CA LYS A 117 20.82 13.59 -8.80
C LYS A 117 21.73 14.08 -7.66
N VAL A 118 21.32 13.80 -6.42
CA VAL A 118 22.05 14.21 -5.20
C VAL A 118 22.66 13.04 -4.44
N GLY A 119 22.22 11.81 -4.69
CA GLY A 119 22.69 10.64 -3.96
C GLY A 119 22.26 9.31 -4.57
N GLU A 120 22.73 8.23 -3.97
CA GLU A 120 22.26 6.88 -4.25
C GLU A 120 22.43 5.97 -3.03
N ILE A 121 21.50 5.02 -2.84
CA ILE A 121 21.69 3.88 -1.95
C ILE A 121 22.07 2.68 -2.83
N THR A 122 23.25 2.13 -2.55
CA THR A 122 23.78 0.99 -3.30
C THR A 122 23.34 -0.31 -2.63
N VAL A 123 22.63 -1.14 -3.39
CA VAL A 123 22.38 -2.53 -2.99
C VAL A 123 23.68 -3.31 -3.17
N PRO A 124 24.19 -4.05 -2.16
CA PRO A 124 25.54 -4.64 -2.21
C PRO A 124 25.63 -5.91 -3.07
N TYR A 125 24.68 -6.11 -3.98
CA TYR A 125 24.59 -7.24 -4.89
C TYR A 125 23.78 -6.87 -6.14
N ASP A 126 24.10 -7.55 -7.24
CA ASP A 126 23.28 -7.47 -8.44
C ASP A 126 21.91 -8.14 -8.21
N PHE A 127 20.85 -7.56 -8.76
CA PHE A 127 19.49 -8.09 -8.63
C PHE A 127 18.75 -8.13 -9.96
N GLN A 128 17.66 -8.89 -9.99
CA GLN A 128 16.75 -9.02 -11.12
C GLN A 128 15.47 -8.20 -10.89
N PRO A 129 15.05 -7.36 -11.85
CA PRO A 129 13.91 -6.45 -11.71
C PRO A 129 12.56 -7.17 -11.96
N TYR A 130 12.21 -8.18 -11.16
CA TYR A 130 10.98 -8.96 -11.38
C TYR A 130 9.71 -8.38 -10.76
N THR A 131 9.85 -7.39 -9.89
CA THR A 131 8.76 -6.75 -9.17
C THR A 131 8.84 -5.25 -9.35
N PHE A 132 7.68 -4.61 -9.50
CA PHE A 132 7.52 -3.18 -9.32
C PHE A 132 6.89 -2.90 -7.95
N TYR A 133 7.17 -1.72 -7.43
CA TYR A 133 6.75 -1.22 -6.13
C TYR A 133 5.88 0.01 -6.37
N PRO A 134 4.54 -0.13 -6.34
CA PRO A 134 3.60 0.97 -6.54
C PRO A 134 3.87 2.14 -5.59
N LYS A 135 4.37 1.81 -4.40
CA LYS A 135 4.92 2.72 -3.42
C LYS A 135 6.24 2.14 -2.95
N LEU A 136 7.34 2.85 -3.20
CA LEU A 136 8.68 2.32 -2.94
C LEU A 136 9.00 2.23 -1.45
N GLY A 137 8.41 3.12 -0.63
CA GLY A 137 8.45 3.03 0.83
C GLY A 137 9.86 2.95 1.44
N VAL A 138 10.85 3.66 0.91
CA VAL A 138 12.18 3.70 1.55
C VAL A 138 12.09 4.58 2.80
N PHE A 139 12.67 4.15 3.92
CA PHE A 139 12.65 4.94 5.15
C PHE A 139 13.92 4.75 5.99
N ASN A 140 14.30 5.78 6.75
CA ASN A 140 15.35 5.68 7.74
C ASN A 140 14.75 5.42 9.12
N TYR A 141 15.35 4.49 9.87
CA TYR A 141 14.96 4.22 11.25
C TYR A 141 16.12 3.61 12.04
N ASP A 142 16.37 4.14 13.24
CA ASP A 142 17.42 3.64 14.17
C ASP A 142 18.80 3.45 13.49
N GLY A 143 19.25 4.49 12.76
CA GLY A 143 20.55 4.49 12.09
C GLY A 143 20.67 3.54 10.89
N LYS A 144 19.54 3.07 10.35
CA LYS A 144 19.49 2.15 9.21
C LYS A 144 18.55 2.70 8.13
N THR A 145 18.83 2.41 6.88
CA THR A 145 17.89 2.62 5.77
C THR A 145 17.22 1.30 5.44
N TYR A 146 15.90 1.32 5.35
CA TYR A 146 15.06 0.19 4.99
C TYR A 146 14.48 0.39 3.61
N TYR A 147 14.57 -0.64 2.78
CA TYR A 147 14.08 -0.62 1.41
C TYR A 147 13.52 -1.98 0.97
N PRO A 148 12.66 -2.03 -0.06
CA PRO A 148 12.20 -3.30 -0.61
C PRO A 148 13.40 -4.13 -1.09
N LYS A 149 13.47 -5.38 -0.70
CA LYS A 149 14.60 -6.23 -1.06
C LYS A 149 14.39 -6.79 -2.47
N PRO A 150 15.18 -6.39 -3.48
CA PRO A 150 15.07 -6.98 -4.81
C PRO A 150 15.67 -8.39 -4.81
N LEU A 151 15.22 -9.24 -5.73
CA LEU A 151 15.67 -10.63 -5.81
C LEU A 151 17.11 -10.70 -6.36
N PRO A 152 18.08 -11.29 -5.64
CA PRO A 152 19.46 -11.38 -6.11
C PRO A 152 19.58 -12.15 -7.43
N SER A 153 20.41 -11.64 -8.35
CA SER A 153 20.70 -12.28 -9.64
C SER A 153 21.37 -13.65 -9.50
N SER A 154 22.02 -13.89 -8.36
CA SER A 154 22.66 -15.17 -8.03
C SER A 154 21.67 -16.32 -7.78
N SER A 155 20.37 -16.03 -7.66
CA SER A 155 19.34 -17.05 -7.42
C SER A 155 19.19 -18.04 -8.58
N ASN A 156 19.60 -17.69 -9.81
CA ASN A 156 19.47 -18.52 -11.03
C ASN A 156 18.05 -19.08 -11.25
N LEU A 157 17.02 -18.40 -10.75
CA LEU A 157 15.64 -18.84 -10.85
C LEU A 157 15.07 -18.43 -12.20
N SER A 158 14.46 -19.38 -12.92
CA SER A 158 13.74 -19.05 -14.15
C SER A 158 12.44 -18.34 -13.80
N PRO A 159 12.19 -17.12 -14.34
CA PRO A 159 10.92 -16.43 -14.16
C PRO A 159 9.75 -17.30 -14.57
N GLY A 160 8.67 -17.25 -13.78
CA GLY A 160 7.45 -17.99 -14.05
C GLY A 160 7.48 -19.48 -13.67
N GLY A 161 8.61 -20.03 -13.22
CA GLY A 161 8.67 -21.39 -12.67
C GLY A 161 8.14 -21.49 -11.23
N GLY A 162 7.75 -22.69 -10.79
CA GLY A 162 7.29 -22.92 -9.42
C GLY A 162 8.31 -22.54 -8.36
N GLU A 163 9.56 -22.95 -8.56
CA GLU A 163 10.69 -22.63 -7.69
C GLU A 163 10.91 -21.11 -7.56
N PHE A 164 10.64 -20.36 -8.62
CA PHE A 164 10.71 -18.89 -8.59
C PHE A 164 9.68 -18.31 -7.61
N TYR A 165 8.42 -18.69 -7.70
CA TYR A 165 7.38 -18.23 -6.75
C TYR A 165 7.66 -18.68 -5.32
N GLN A 166 8.08 -19.93 -5.16
CA GLN A 166 8.44 -20.50 -3.86
C GLN A 166 9.60 -19.75 -3.21
N ALA A 167 10.59 -19.33 -3.99
CA ALA A 167 11.68 -18.49 -3.52
C ALA A 167 11.21 -17.06 -3.23
N LEU A 168 10.32 -16.49 -4.05
CA LEU A 168 9.73 -15.17 -3.83
C LEU A 168 9.02 -15.10 -2.47
N TYR A 169 8.16 -16.07 -2.14
CA TYR A 169 7.43 -16.09 -0.87
C TYR A 169 8.34 -16.24 0.36
N ARG A 170 9.48 -16.96 0.23
CA ARG A 170 10.44 -17.17 1.32
C ARG A 170 11.51 -16.08 1.42
N SER A 171 11.63 -15.24 0.40
CA SER A 171 12.62 -14.17 0.37
C SER A 171 12.23 -13.07 1.35
N PRO A 172 13.20 -12.39 1.96
CA PRO A 172 12.87 -11.16 2.66
C PRO A 172 12.27 -10.14 1.70
N ILE A 173 11.29 -9.42 2.21
CA ILE A 173 10.52 -8.39 1.50
C ILE A 173 11.19 -7.03 1.69
N ILE A 174 11.72 -6.77 2.90
CA ILE A 174 12.43 -5.52 3.23
C ILE A 174 13.80 -5.89 3.76
N GLU A 175 14.81 -5.13 3.35
CA GLU A 175 16.19 -5.22 3.84
C GLU A 175 16.58 -3.92 4.52
N GLY A 176 17.23 -4.03 5.68
CA GLY A 176 17.89 -2.91 6.33
C GLY A 176 19.35 -2.82 5.92
N GLN A 177 19.87 -1.60 5.88
CA GLN A 177 21.28 -1.31 5.64
C GLN A 177 21.77 -0.33 6.70
N ASN A 178 22.88 -0.64 7.36
CA ASN A 178 23.46 0.25 8.36
C ASN A 178 24.02 1.51 7.68
N LEU A 179 23.61 2.71 8.12
CA LEU A 179 24.06 3.96 7.51
C LEU A 179 25.55 4.27 7.74
N ALA A 180 26.16 3.68 8.77
CA ALA A 180 27.57 3.91 9.11
C ALA A 180 28.52 2.89 8.48
N THR A 181 28.08 1.64 8.29
CA THR A 181 28.94 0.57 7.74
C THR A 181 28.53 0.09 6.36
N GLU A 182 27.35 0.47 5.87
CA GLU A 182 26.73 0.01 4.62
C GLU A 182 26.42 -1.50 4.60
N ASP A 183 26.64 -2.21 5.70
CA ASP A 183 26.32 -3.64 5.82
C ASP A 183 24.80 -3.83 5.80
N THR A 184 24.33 -4.80 5.01
CA THR A 184 22.94 -5.27 5.07
C THR A 184 22.71 -6.04 6.37
N ILE A 185 21.79 -5.54 7.17
CA ILE A 185 21.40 -6.10 8.46
C ILE A 185 19.89 -6.00 8.58
N ASN A 186 19.28 -6.93 9.31
CA ASN A 186 17.83 -6.99 9.48
C ASN A 186 17.07 -7.23 8.17
N THR A 187 16.23 -8.27 8.14
CA THR A 187 15.40 -8.52 6.98
C THR A 187 14.02 -8.91 7.41
N VAL A 188 13.02 -8.21 6.91
CA VAL A 188 11.61 -8.49 7.18
C VAL A 188 11.12 -9.49 6.15
N LYS A 189 10.55 -10.60 6.61
CA LYS A 189 10.01 -11.70 5.79
C LYS A 189 8.56 -11.92 6.16
N LEU A 190 7.79 -12.57 5.27
CA LEU A 190 6.50 -13.13 5.68
C LEU A 190 6.68 -14.00 6.94
N PRO A 191 5.74 -13.96 7.89
CA PRO A 191 5.82 -14.82 9.05
C PRO A 191 5.58 -16.28 8.64
N GLU A 192 6.12 -17.22 9.41
CA GLU A 192 5.95 -18.67 9.18
C GLU A 192 4.47 -19.11 9.19
N THR A 193 3.57 -18.27 9.72
CA THR A 193 2.12 -18.49 9.72
C THR A 193 1.42 -18.01 8.44
N SER A 194 2.13 -17.38 7.50
CA SER A 194 1.54 -16.93 6.22
C SER A 194 1.08 -18.12 5.39
N ALA A 195 -0.10 -18.00 4.77
CA ALA A 195 -0.63 -19.04 3.89
C ALA A 195 0.21 -19.19 2.60
N LEU A 196 0.99 -18.16 2.24
CA LEU A 196 1.85 -18.16 1.06
C LEU A 196 3.05 -19.11 1.17
N LEU A 197 3.34 -19.59 2.38
CA LEU A 197 4.46 -20.50 2.67
C LEU A 197 4.07 -21.98 2.65
N ASP A 198 2.84 -22.31 2.23
CA ASP A 198 2.27 -23.67 2.23
C ASP A 198 2.81 -24.61 1.12
N GLY A 199 3.66 -24.10 0.22
CA GLY A 199 4.22 -24.84 -0.91
C GLY A 199 3.41 -24.75 -2.20
N GLN A 200 2.25 -24.09 -2.19
CA GLN A 200 1.42 -23.83 -3.36
C GLN A 200 1.82 -22.54 -4.08
N MET A 201 1.37 -22.38 -5.32
CA MET A 201 1.50 -21.13 -6.06
C MET A 201 0.30 -20.22 -5.78
N HIS A 202 0.61 -18.97 -5.43
CA HIS A 202 -0.35 -17.93 -5.08
C HIS A 202 -0.28 -16.71 -6.03
N GLY A 203 0.59 -16.75 -7.05
CA GLY A 203 0.83 -15.64 -7.98
C GLY A 203 1.99 -14.74 -7.55
N MET A 204 2.09 -13.56 -8.15
CA MET A 204 3.12 -12.57 -7.83
C MET A 204 2.82 -11.89 -6.49
N LEU A 205 3.86 -11.68 -5.69
CA LEU A 205 3.80 -10.94 -4.43
C LEU A 205 4.14 -9.47 -4.69
N PHE A 206 3.19 -8.59 -4.44
CA PHE A 206 3.39 -7.13 -4.47
C PHE A 206 3.27 -6.60 -3.04
N PRO A 207 4.39 -6.36 -2.35
CA PRO A 207 4.35 -5.93 -0.96
C PRO A 207 3.84 -4.51 -0.85
N ILE A 208 3.10 -4.25 0.22
CA ILE A 208 2.69 -2.92 0.66
C ILE A 208 3.05 -2.79 2.13
N TYR A 209 3.64 -1.66 2.50
CA TYR A 209 4.04 -1.49 3.88
C TYR A 209 4.14 -0.02 4.26
N THR A 210 3.96 0.22 5.56
CA THR A 210 4.02 1.54 6.16
C THR A 210 4.72 1.44 7.51
N GLN A 211 5.74 2.26 7.72
CA GLN A 211 6.40 2.42 9.02
C GLN A 211 5.70 3.53 9.81
N THR A 212 5.44 3.28 11.09
CA THR A 212 4.79 4.24 12.00
C THR A 212 5.27 4.03 13.42
N GLY A 213 5.96 5.03 13.97
CA GLY A 213 6.56 4.91 15.30
C GLY A 213 7.53 3.73 15.38
N ASP A 214 7.34 2.83 16.35
CA ASP A 214 8.12 1.60 16.50
C ASP A 214 7.55 0.41 15.73
N LEU A 215 6.49 0.61 14.93
CA LEU A 215 5.84 -0.42 14.16
C LEU A 215 6.18 -0.34 12.68
N LEU A 216 6.21 -1.52 12.05
CA LEU A 216 6.19 -1.69 10.62
C LEU A 216 5.00 -2.58 10.26
N LEU A 217 4.07 -2.03 9.49
CA LEU A 217 2.88 -2.72 9.02
C LEU A 217 3.19 -3.23 7.61
N LEU A 218 3.09 -4.53 7.41
CA LEU A 218 3.36 -5.17 6.13
C LEU A 218 2.13 -5.94 5.66
N SER A 219 1.87 -5.90 4.38
CA SER A 219 0.96 -6.79 3.70
C SER A 219 1.40 -7.00 2.25
N ASP A 220 0.57 -7.64 1.47
CA ASP A 220 0.70 -7.79 0.03
C ASP A 220 -0.67 -7.61 -0.62
N TRP A 221 -0.70 -7.63 -1.94
CA TRP A 221 -1.97 -7.46 -2.65
C TRP A 221 -2.96 -8.60 -2.41
N ILE A 222 -2.53 -9.84 -2.28
CA ILE A 222 -3.40 -11.00 -2.48
C ILE A 222 -4.03 -11.53 -1.19
N GLU A 223 -3.53 -11.13 -0.01
CA GLU A 223 -4.10 -11.50 1.29
C GLU A 223 -4.80 -10.33 2.02
N PRO A 224 -6.02 -10.51 2.56
CA PRO A 224 -6.69 -9.50 3.38
C PRO A 224 -6.15 -9.52 4.83
N LYS A 225 -4.84 -9.30 4.99
CA LYS A 225 -4.13 -9.41 6.27
C LYS A 225 -3.16 -8.26 6.47
N ILE A 226 -2.87 -7.91 7.72
CA ILE A 226 -1.75 -7.04 8.08
C ILE A 226 -0.83 -7.82 9.01
N TYR A 227 0.43 -7.96 8.61
CA TYR A 227 1.51 -8.47 9.42
C TYR A 227 2.13 -7.30 10.19
N VAL A 228 2.00 -7.33 11.51
CA VAL A 228 2.51 -6.27 12.40
C VAL A 228 3.88 -6.70 12.90
N TYR A 229 4.88 -5.86 12.65
CA TYR A 229 6.23 -6.01 13.17
C TYR A 229 6.53 -4.87 14.12
N LYS A 230 7.32 -5.17 15.14
CA LYS A 230 7.74 -4.19 16.13
C LYS A 230 9.25 -4.10 16.16
N ASN A 231 9.78 -2.90 16.32
CA ASN A 231 11.21 -2.71 16.40
C ASN A 231 11.80 -3.38 17.66
N GLY A 232 12.60 -4.41 17.46
CA GLY A 232 13.56 -4.99 18.39
C GLY A 232 14.97 -4.44 18.19
N GLY A 233 15.91 -4.83 19.07
CA GLY A 233 17.28 -4.29 19.06
C GLY A 233 18.08 -4.57 17.77
N ASN A 234 17.65 -5.54 16.97
CA ASN A 234 18.28 -5.90 15.70
C ASN A 234 17.40 -5.58 14.50
N GLY A 235 16.24 -4.94 14.66
CA GLY A 235 15.33 -4.79 13.55
C GLY A 235 13.85 -4.82 13.83
N PHE A 236 13.06 -5.25 12.85
CA PHE A 236 11.61 -5.37 12.97
C PHE A 236 11.26 -6.85 13.13
N ASP A 237 10.82 -7.23 14.33
CA ASP A 237 10.44 -8.59 14.67
C ASP A 237 8.93 -8.76 14.53
N TYR A 238 8.50 -9.90 13.98
CA TYR A 238 7.07 -10.20 13.82
C TYR A 238 6.39 -10.30 15.18
N GLU A 239 5.28 -9.57 15.36
CA GLU A 239 4.49 -9.56 16.58
C GLU A 239 3.18 -10.34 16.42
N LYS A 240 2.37 -9.99 15.41
CA LYS A 240 1.06 -10.59 15.19
C LYS A 240 0.54 -10.42 13.76
N THR A 241 -0.40 -11.26 13.37
CA THR A 241 -1.23 -11.09 12.17
C THR A 241 -2.59 -10.53 12.57
N VAL A 242 -3.04 -9.52 11.84
CA VAL A 242 -4.38 -8.95 11.91
C VAL A 242 -5.13 -9.38 10.67
N GLU A 243 -6.16 -10.21 10.83
CA GLU A 243 -7.06 -10.60 9.75
C GLU A 243 -8.05 -9.47 9.48
N ILE A 244 -8.27 -9.12 8.21
CA ILE A 244 -9.23 -8.09 7.81
C ILE A 244 -10.53 -8.78 7.40
N ALA A 245 -11.61 -8.51 8.14
CA ALA A 245 -12.93 -9.01 7.80
C ALA A 245 -13.56 -8.15 6.68
N ILE A 246 -13.41 -8.61 5.44
CA ILE A 246 -13.95 -7.98 4.23
C ILE A 246 -15.11 -8.82 3.66
N PRO A 247 -16.37 -8.38 3.80
CA PRO A 247 -17.49 -9.04 3.15
C PRO A 247 -17.36 -9.05 1.63
N ASP A 248 -17.66 -10.20 1.03
CA ASP A 248 -17.63 -10.45 -0.42
C ASP A 248 -16.22 -10.35 -1.05
N TRP A 249 -15.17 -10.60 -0.28
CA TRP A 249 -13.80 -10.73 -0.81
C TRP A 249 -13.72 -11.87 -1.83
N VAL A 250 -13.27 -11.56 -3.05
CA VAL A 250 -13.01 -12.54 -4.09
C VAL A 250 -11.59 -13.06 -3.93
N SER A 251 -11.43 -14.26 -3.36
CA SER A 251 -10.12 -14.90 -3.25
C SER A 251 -9.64 -15.44 -4.60
N TYR A 252 -8.32 -15.46 -4.79
CA TYR A 252 -7.72 -16.28 -5.83
C TYR A 252 -7.77 -17.76 -5.46
N LEU A 253 -7.57 -18.64 -6.44
CA LEU A 253 -7.42 -20.07 -6.24
C LEU A 253 -5.93 -20.44 -6.35
N PRO A 254 -5.29 -20.93 -5.28
CA PRO A 254 -3.91 -21.40 -5.36
C PRO A 254 -3.83 -22.68 -6.20
N SER A 255 -2.66 -22.93 -6.81
CA SER A 255 -2.40 -24.12 -7.61
C SER A 255 -1.13 -24.84 -7.18
N SER A 256 -0.88 -26.02 -7.76
CA SER A 256 0.40 -26.71 -7.57
C SER A 256 1.55 -25.83 -8.06
N SER A 257 2.65 -25.81 -7.33
CA SER A 257 3.90 -25.17 -7.78
C SER A 257 4.57 -25.95 -8.92
N GLU A 258 4.21 -27.21 -9.16
CA GLU A 258 4.72 -28.00 -10.29
C GLU A 258 4.18 -27.54 -11.66
N ASP A 259 3.00 -26.89 -11.68
CA ASP A 259 2.40 -26.32 -12.89
C ASP A 259 1.93 -24.87 -12.66
N PRO A 260 2.84 -23.88 -12.77
CA PRO A 260 2.50 -22.48 -12.59
C PRO A 260 1.47 -21.94 -13.58
N GLY A 261 1.37 -22.57 -14.77
CA GLY A 261 0.39 -22.17 -15.78
C GLY A 261 -1.04 -22.39 -15.32
N GLN A 262 -1.26 -23.41 -14.47
CA GLN A 262 -2.56 -23.72 -13.91
C GLN A 262 -3.13 -22.56 -13.08
N PHE A 263 -2.29 -21.90 -12.27
CA PHE A 263 -2.70 -20.73 -11.46
C PHE A 263 -3.35 -19.65 -12.34
N TYR A 264 -2.66 -19.27 -13.41
CA TYR A 264 -3.13 -18.22 -14.31
C TYR A 264 -4.37 -18.63 -15.09
N GLN A 265 -4.47 -19.89 -15.52
CA GLN A 265 -5.67 -20.40 -16.18
C GLN A 265 -6.88 -20.37 -15.24
N GLN A 266 -6.72 -20.88 -14.02
CA GLN A 266 -7.81 -20.93 -13.03
C GLN A 266 -8.31 -19.55 -12.63
N ASN A 267 -7.41 -18.57 -12.52
CA ASN A 267 -7.75 -17.22 -12.10
C ASN A 267 -8.03 -16.26 -13.26
N SER A 268 -7.94 -16.70 -14.52
CA SER A 268 -8.09 -15.82 -15.71
C SER A 268 -9.47 -15.18 -15.85
N ASN A 269 -10.53 -15.86 -15.40
CA ASN A 269 -11.92 -15.39 -15.52
C ASN A 269 -12.39 -14.55 -14.34
N GLN A 270 -11.54 -14.33 -13.33
CA GLN A 270 -11.86 -13.51 -12.16
C GLN A 270 -10.77 -12.47 -11.90
N LYS A 271 -11.07 -11.51 -11.03
CA LYS A 271 -10.07 -10.63 -10.42
C LYS A 271 -10.13 -10.85 -8.92
N SER A 272 -9.04 -11.27 -8.30
CA SER A 272 -8.99 -11.34 -6.85
C SER A 272 -9.14 -9.94 -6.23
N GLY A 273 -9.60 -9.89 -4.98
CA GLY A 273 -9.45 -8.70 -4.16
C GLY A 273 -7.99 -8.35 -4.01
N ASN A 274 -7.72 -7.06 -3.82
CA ASN A 274 -6.37 -6.56 -3.60
C ASN A 274 -6.30 -5.61 -2.41
N LEU A 275 -5.42 -5.85 -1.44
CA LEU A 275 -5.01 -4.83 -0.46
C LEU A 275 -3.95 -3.95 -1.12
N VAL A 276 -4.17 -2.65 -1.22
CA VAL A 276 -3.32 -1.77 -2.05
C VAL A 276 -2.53 -0.75 -1.25
N GLU A 277 -2.91 -0.48 0.00
CA GLU A 277 -2.23 0.49 0.85
C GLU A 277 -2.59 0.29 2.33
N ILE A 278 -1.69 0.69 3.23
CA ILE A 278 -1.96 0.81 4.67
C ILE A 278 -1.65 2.25 5.07
N LEU A 279 -2.69 3.01 5.40
CA LEU A 279 -2.58 4.41 5.80
C LEU A 279 -2.67 4.54 7.32
N VAL A 280 -2.00 5.56 7.84
CA VAL A 280 -1.97 5.86 9.27
C VAL A 280 -2.47 7.29 9.44
N SER A 281 -3.49 7.44 10.29
CA SER A 281 -3.95 8.74 10.79
C SER A 281 -3.65 8.83 12.29
N ASP A 282 -3.93 9.96 12.92
CA ASP A 282 -3.70 10.12 14.37
C ASP A 282 -4.45 9.08 15.20
N ASP A 283 -5.69 8.76 14.81
CA ASP A 283 -6.58 7.89 15.60
C ASP A 283 -6.68 6.46 15.05
N TYR A 284 -6.44 6.26 13.75
CA TYR A 284 -6.75 4.98 13.08
C TYR A 284 -5.61 4.42 12.23
N TYR A 285 -5.66 3.10 12.01
CA TYR A 285 -5.04 2.44 10.86
C TYR A 285 -6.11 2.15 9.81
N ILE A 286 -5.78 2.36 8.55
CA ILE A 286 -6.72 2.26 7.43
C ILE A 286 -6.13 1.33 6.38
N ALA A 287 -6.78 0.21 6.14
CA ALA A 287 -6.38 -0.73 5.10
C ALA A 287 -7.22 -0.47 3.85
N VAL A 288 -6.59 -0.07 2.75
CA VAL A 288 -7.28 0.26 1.49
C VAL A 288 -7.26 -0.95 0.57
N TYR A 289 -8.42 -1.31 0.02
CA TYR A 289 -8.54 -2.49 -0.84
C TYR A 289 -9.56 -2.34 -1.96
N THR A 290 -9.52 -3.29 -2.88
CA THR A 290 -10.63 -3.62 -3.79
C THR A 290 -11.14 -5.02 -3.44
N LYS A 291 -12.44 -5.29 -3.59
CA LYS A 291 -13.03 -6.60 -3.24
C LYS A 291 -12.71 -7.70 -4.25
N GLY A 292 -12.38 -7.30 -5.48
CA GLY A 292 -12.23 -8.19 -6.61
C GLY A 292 -13.53 -8.35 -7.39
N ILE A 293 -13.44 -9.01 -8.53
CA ILE A 293 -14.55 -9.23 -9.45
C ILE A 293 -14.73 -10.75 -9.62
N PRO A 294 -15.88 -11.32 -9.22
CA PRO A 294 -16.10 -12.76 -9.36
C PRO A 294 -16.23 -13.16 -10.82
N GLU A 295 -16.06 -14.46 -11.07
CA GLU A 295 -16.18 -15.04 -12.40
C GLU A 295 -17.49 -14.63 -13.12
N GLY A 296 -17.36 -14.32 -14.42
CA GLY A 296 -18.49 -13.94 -15.27
C GLY A 296 -18.98 -12.50 -15.09
N LYS A 297 -18.39 -11.72 -14.17
CA LYS A 297 -18.66 -10.27 -14.02
C LYS A 297 -17.53 -9.37 -14.49
N ALA A 298 -16.35 -9.94 -14.79
CA ALA A 298 -15.22 -9.17 -15.30
C ALA A 298 -15.56 -8.57 -16.68
N PRO A 299 -15.15 -7.32 -16.96
CA PRO A 299 -15.28 -6.76 -18.30
C PRO A 299 -14.49 -7.60 -19.30
N GLU A 300 -14.93 -7.62 -20.56
CA GLU A 300 -14.15 -8.26 -21.62
C GLU A 300 -12.86 -7.48 -21.87
N GLN A 301 -11.75 -8.20 -22.08
CA GLN A 301 -10.47 -7.57 -22.38
C GLN A 301 -10.52 -6.92 -23.77
N THR A 302 -10.30 -5.61 -23.83
CA THR A 302 -10.25 -4.84 -25.08
C THR A 302 -8.81 -4.61 -25.53
N SER A 303 -8.62 -4.29 -26.81
CA SER A 303 -7.30 -3.86 -27.34
C SER A 303 -6.86 -2.51 -26.77
N ASP A 304 -7.82 -1.69 -26.34
CA ASP A 304 -7.57 -0.48 -25.59
C ASP A 304 -7.41 -0.85 -24.10
N GLY A 305 -6.17 -0.85 -23.61
CA GLY A 305 -5.85 -1.17 -22.22
C GLY A 305 -6.42 -0.17 -21.22
N ASN A 306 -6.52 1.11 -21.60
CA ASN A 306 -7.05 2.16 -20.72
C ASN A 306 -8.56 2.02 -20.57
N ALA A 307 -9.29 1.80 -21.66
CA ALA A 307 -10.72 1.53 -21.59
C ALA A 307 -11.03 0.30 -20.70
N PHE A 308 -10.24 -0.77 -20.83
CA PHE A 308 -10.36 -1.95 -19.99
C PHE A 308 -10.07 -1.63 -18.50
N ARG A 309 -8.98 -0.91 -18.20
CA ARG A 309 -8.62 -0.48 -16.84
C ARG A 309 -9.75 0.31 -16.18
N LEU A 310 -10.30 1.31 -16.89
CA LEU A 310 -11.41 2.12 -16.41
C LEU A 310 -12.68 1.29 -16.17
N ALA A 311 -13.01 0.37 -17.08
CA ALA A 311 -14.15 -0.52 -16.92
C ALA A 311 -14.03 -1.44 -15.69
N VAL A 312 -12.82 -1.99 -15.44
CA VAL A 312 -12.52 -2.79 -14.25
C VAL A 312 -12.68 -1.95 -12.98
N GLN A 313 -12.08 -0.77 -12.94
CA GLN A 313 -12.11 0.08 -11.75
C GLN A 313 -13.50 0.60 -11.41
N LYS A 314 -14.32 0.89 -12.44
CA LYS A 314 -15.72 1.31 -12.26
C LYS A 314 -16.57 0.28 -11.50
N ILE A 315 -16.28 -1.01 -11.67
CA ILE A 315 -17.03 -2.09 -10.99
C ILE A 315 -16.28 -2.70 -9.81
N ASN A 316 -15.03 -2.30 -9.59
CA ASN A 316 -14.18 -2.74 -8.48
C ASN A 316 -13.48 -1.53 -7.85
N PRO A 317 -14.24 -0.58 -7.27
CA PRO A 317 -13.69 0.63 -6.68
C PRO A 317 -12.92 0.34 -5.38
N TYR A 318 -12.23 1.36 -4.87
CA TYR A 318 -11.51 1.28 -3.60
C TYR A 318 -12.44 1.44 -2.39
N PHE A 319 -12.18 0.63 -1.38
CA PHE A 319 -12.82 0.68 -0.06
C PHE A 319 -11.75 0.71 1.03
N ALA A 320 -12.15 1.08 2.24
CA ALA A 320 -11.34 0.99 3.44
C ALA A 320 -11.91 0.02 4.47
N ALA A 321 -11.01 -0.59 5.24
CA ALA A 321 -11.26 -1.13 6.56
C ALA A 321 -10.55 -0.25 7.59
N ILE A 322 -11.26 0.11 8.65
CA ILE A 322 -10.81 1.04 9.69
C ILE A 322 -10.52 0.26 10.96
N PHE A 323 -9.38 0.54 11.58
CA PHE A 323 -8.92 -0.10 12.81
C PHE A 323 -8.54 0.97 13.83
N ASP A 324 -8.80 0.70 15.11
CA ASP A 324 -8.19 1.48 16.20
C ASP A 324 -6.68 1.18 16.34
N LYS A 325 -6.02 1.86 17.30
CA LYS A 325 -4.58 1.70 17.55
C LYS A 325 -4.18 0.34 18.10
N GLU A 326 -5.13 -0.40 18.66
CA GLU A 326 -4.94 -1.76 19.14
C GLU A 326 -5.15 -2.82 18.04
N PHE A 327 -5.51 -2.39 16.82
CA PHE A 327 -5.86 -3.21 15.66
C PHE A 327 -7.20 -3.94 15.78
N ASN A 328 -8.15 -3.42 16.55
CA ASN A 328 -9.54 -3.88 16.48
C ASN A 328 -10.20 -3.25 15.25
N GLN A 329 -10.78 -4.09 14.38
CA GLN A 329 -11.51 -3.59 13.22
C GLN A 329 -12.81 -2.92 13.67
N LEU A 330 -12.94 -1.62 13.39
CA LEU A 330 -14.10 -0.81 13.71
C LEU A 330 -15.13 -0.83 12.58
N ALA A 331 -14.67 -0.85 11.33
CA ALA A 331 -15.53 -0.89 10.14
C ALA A 331 -14.83 -1.48 8.92
N SER A 332 -15.62 -1.87 7.91
CA SER A 332 -15.17 -2.22 6.57
C SER A 332 -16.19 -1.79 5.52
N ASN A 333 -15.82 -1.84 4.24
CA ASN A 333 -16.60 -1.38 3.10
C ASN A 333 -16.88 0.13 3.09
N ILE A 334 -16.00 0.93 3.69
CA ILE A 334 -16.12 2.39 3.62
C ILE A 334 -15.64 2.84 2.23
N PRO A 335 -16.51 3.36 1.36
CA PRO A 335 -16.14 3.66 -0.02
C PRO A 335 -15.27 4.92 -0.09
N PHE A 336 -14.25 4.88 -0.95
CA PHE A 336 -13.63 6.11 -1.44
C PHE A 336 -14.50 6.74 -2.55
N PRO A 337 -14.28 8.02 -2.91
CA PRO A 337 -14.86 8.58 -4.12
C PRO A 337 -14.60 7.68 -5.34
N ALA A 338 -15.61 7.47 -6.18
CA ALA A 338 -15.55 6.48 -7.26
C ALA A 338 -14.44 6.74 -8.28
N SER A 339 -14.02 8.00 -8.42
CA SER A 339 -12.93 8.42 -9.31
C SER A 339 -11.56 8.42 -8.65
N SER A 340 -11.41 7.94 -7.40
CA SER A 340 -10.12 7.91 -6.71
C SER A 340 -9.18 6.86 -7.34
N ASN A 341 -7.91 7.23 -7.47
CA ASN A 341 -6.83 6.33 -7.84
C ASN A 341 -5.96 5.98 -6.62
N ARG A 342 -5.10 4.97 -6.81
CA ARG A 342 -3.99 4.64 -5.92
C ARG A 342 -2.64 5.04 -6.57
N PRO A 343 -1.54 5.07 -5.82
CA PRO A 343 -1.44 5.10 -4.36
C PRO A 343 -2.20 6.26 -3.70
N MET A 344 -2.40 6.14 -2.39
CA MET A 344 -3.03 7.16 -1.55
C MET A 344 -2.05 7.55 -0.45
N VAL A 345 -2.12 8.78 0.04
CA VAL A 345 -1.21 9.27 1.08
C VAL A 345 -2.00 10.01 2.17
N VAL A 346 -1.35 10.22 3.32
CA VAL A 346 -1.87 11.09 4.37
C VAL A 346 -0.93 12.29 4.48
N ASN A 347 -1.49 13.50 4.40
CA ASN A 347 -0.70 14.73 4.50
C ASN A 347 -0.41 15.09 5.97
N LYS A 348 0.38 16.15 6.21
CA LYS A 348 0.74 16.61 7.56
C LYS A 348 -0.46 17.06 8.40
N ASP A 349 -1.58 17.39 7.76
CA ASP A 349 -2.82 17.85 8.41
C ASP A 349 -3.77 16.67 8.69
N GLY A 350 -3.34 15.43 8.44
CA GLY A 350 -4.13 14.22 8.68
C GLY A 350 -5.17 13.93 7.59
N GLU A 351 -5.12 14.64 6.46
CA GLU A 351 -6.06 14.45 5.36
C GLU A 351 -5.54 13.38 4.40
N PHE A 352 -6.46 12.54 3.93
CA PHE A 352 -6.16 11.54 2.92
C PHE A 352 -6.15 12.20 1.55
N VAL A 353 -5.08 12.07 0.80
CA VAL A 353 -4.96 12.64 -0.54
C VAL A 353 -4.95 11.54 -1.58
N VAL A 354 -5.75 11.73 -2.63
CA VAL A 354 -5.93 10.76 -3.72
C VAL A 354 -5.96 11.48 -5.06
N SER A 355 -5.34 10.91 -6.09
CA SER A 355 -5.51 11.41 -7.47
C SER A 355 -6.90 11.07 -8.00
N LYS A 356 -7.49 11.98 -8.77
CA LYS A 356 -8.72 11.77 -9.52
C LYS A 356 -8.40 11.15 -10.89
N ILE A 357 -9.13 10.12 -11.27
CA ILE A 357 -9.14 9.58 -12.65
C ILE A 357 -10.25 10.27 -13.43
N ALA A 358 -9.87 11.07 -14.42
CA ALA A 358 -10.81 11.85 -15.23
C ALA A 358 -11.88 10.96 -15.89
N GLY A 359 -11.48 9.82 -16.47
CA GLY A 359 -12.39 8.87 -17.13
C GLY A 359 -13.43 8.19 -16.23
N LEU A 360 -13.32 8.34 -14.90
CA LEU A 360 -14.30 7.84 -13.93
C LEU A 360 -15.15 8.96 -13.31
N SER A 361 -14.89 10.22 -13.67
CA SER A 361 -15.64 11.37 -13.16
C SER A 361 -16.78 11.78 -14.09
N GLU A 362 -17.81 12.39 -13.52
CA GLU A 362 -18.90 13.02 -14.26
C GLU A 362 -18.56 14.48 -14.67
N THR A 363 -17.45 15.03 -14.18
CA THR A 363 -17.00 16.39 -14.49
C THR A 363 -15.73 16.34 -15.33
N GLU A 364 -15.66 17.20 -16.34
CA GLU A 364 -14.41 17.50 -17.05
C GLU A 364 -13.62 18.53 -16.25
N ASP A 365 -12.31 18.31 -16.11
CA ASP A 365 -11.38 19.25 -15.47
C ASP A 365 -10.30 19.66 -16.47
N ASP A 366 -9.84 20.91 -16.39
CA ASP A 366 -8.82 21.46 -17.30
C ASP A 366 -7.38 20.98 -16.96
N GLY A 367 -7.22 20.11 -15.97
CA GLY A 367 -5.93 19.60 -15.51
C GLY A 367 -6.06 18.42 -14.56
N LEU A 368 -4.95 18.01 -13.94
CA LEU A 368 -4.96 16.97 -12.91
C LEU A 368 -5.66 17.47 -11.66
N VAL A 369 -6.42 16.60 -11.01
CA VAL A 369 -7.08 16.92 -9.74
C VAL A 369 -6.67 15.91 -8.68
N MET A 370 -6.29 16.39 -7.51
CA MET A 370 -6.15 15.60 -6.29
C MET A 370 -7.27 15.99 -5.32
N TYR A 371 -7.97 15.01 -4.75
CA TYR A 371 -8.92 15.28 -3.67
C TYR A 371 -8.22 15.19 -2.32
N LYS A 372 -8.54 16.12 -1.42
CA LYS A 372 -8.28 16.01 0.01
C LYS A 372 -9.54 15.47 0.67
N LEU A 373 -9.39 14.38 1.42
CA LEU A 373 -10.49 13.68 2.08
C LEU A 373 -10.28 13.69 3.58
N ARG A 374 -11.37 13.78 4.33
CA ARG A 374 -11.40 13.48 5.77
C ARG A 374 -12.24 12.25 6.05
N LEU A 375 -11.77 11.45 7.00
CA LEU A 375 -12.54 10.36 7.57
C LEU A 375 -13.37 10.92 8.72
N ASN A 376 -14.69 10.94 8.57
CA ASN A 376 -15.61 11.34 9.63
C ASN A 376 -16.13 10.10 10.34
N ASP A 377 -16.20 10.15 11.67
CA ASP A 377 -16.80 9.14 12.56
C ASP A 377 -18.07 9.72 13.21
N ASN A 378 -19.22 9.52 12.56
CA ASN A 378 -20.51 10.00 13.09
C ASN A 378 -21.18 8.98 14.01
#